data_AF-A0A6S7LMV2-F1
#
_entry.id   AF-A0A6S7LMV2-F1
#
_cell.length_a   1.000
_cell.length_b   1.000
_cell.length_c   1.000
_cell.angle_alpha   90.00
_cell.angle_beta   90.00
_cell.angle_gamma   90.00
#
_symmetry.space_group_name_H-M   'P 1'
#
loop_
_entity.id
_entity.type
_entity.pdbx_description
1 polymer ?
#
loop_
_entity_poly.entity_id
_entity_poly.type
_entity_poly.pdbx_seq_one_letter_code
_entity_poly.pdbx_strand_id
1 'polypeptide(L)'
;MDALIPEKHLTCHEQALLEGIKNDPTSLQDVILEHEHTGNIDKDHVDDIIGTVMISLVSKILIYLNEFRRGLDLYGLPALIQANSDLCKHLFVRGEGGKAPDANYLLSCLMPNYSEDGSSRRAVEEQMVDHFQDLLISLEDDEQVTGYTEALAWNAILDIANTEGNDKETGSYQSPDLTPAGVLGWLTGQKHVPINEDNLKIHVDFDHDCWLLEHVAEMLLCQLNT
;
A
#
# COMPACT_ATOMS: atom_id res chain seq x y z
N MET A 1 5.16 9.39 -21.50
CA MET A 1 5.15 8.09 -20.81
C MET A 1 5.89 8.33 -19.53
N ASP A 2 5.19 8.24 -18.39
CA ASP A 2 5.88 8.21 -17.11
C ASP A 2 6.83 7.01 -17.10
N ALA A 3 7.97 7.15 -16.44
CA ALA A 3 8.94 6.07 -16.33
C ALA A 3 8.28 4.88 -15.62
N LEU A 4 8.48 3.66 -16.15
CA LEU A 4 8.08 2.43 -15.45
C LEU A 4 8.91 2.32 -14.17
N ILE A 5 8.25 2.43 -13.01
CA ILE A 5 8.85 2.28 -11.69
C ILE A 5 8.63 0.83 -11.23
N PRO A 6 9.67 -0.04 -11.20
CA PRO A 6 9.54 -1.45 -10.85
C PRO A 6 8.86 -1.68 -9.49
N GLU A 7 9.16 -0.83 -8.51
CA GLU A 7 8.64 -0.93 -7.14
C GLU A 7 7.14 -0.69 -7.06
N LYS A 8 6.56 0.01 -8.05
CA LYS A 8 5.13 0.34 -8.10
C LYS A 8 4.32 -0.60 -8.97
N HIS A 9 4.95 -1.24 -9.95
CA HIS A 9 4.23 -1.95 -11.03
C HIS A 9 4.47 -3.46 -11.06
N LEU A 10 5.49 -3.95 -10.36
CA LEU A 10 5.87 -5.36 -10.34
C LEU A 10 5.67 -5.97 -8.94
N THR A 11 5.33 -7.24 -8.93
CA THR A 11 5.25 -8.07 -7.72
C THR A 11 6.64 -8.39 -7.16
N CYS A 12 6.71 -8.80 -5.88
CA CYS A 12 7.98 -9.21 -5.27
C CYS A 12 8.68 -10.34 -6.04
N HIS A 13 7.92 -11.25 -6.65
CA HIS A 13 8.47 -12.33 -7.46
C HIS A 13 9.12 -11.81 -8.75
N GLU A 14 8.46 -10.87 -9.42
CA GLU A 14 8.99 -10.23 -10.64
C GLU A 14 10.21 -9.37 -10.34
N GLN A 15 10.22 -8.64 -9.22
CA GLN A 15 11.40 -7.89 -8.77
C GLN A 15 12.58 -8.83 -8.47
N ALA A 16 12.33 -9.96 -7.82
CA ALA A 16 13.36 -10.98 -7.59
C ALA A 16 13.89 -11.59 -8.89
N LEU A 17 13.04 -11.77 -9.91
CA LEU A 17 13.45 -12.19 -11.24
C LEU A 17 14.40 -11.16 -11.88
N LEU A 18 14.05 -9.88 -11.84
CA LEU A 18 14.90 -8.81 -12.40
C LEU A 18 16.26 -8.72 -11.70
N GLU A 19 16.29 -8.84 -10.37
CA GLU A 19 17.54 -8.90 -9.62
C GLU A 19 18.35 -10.17 -9.93
N GLY A 20 17.68 -11.31 -10.16
CA GLY A 20 18.33 -12.53 -10.64
C GLY A 20 19.03 -12.33 -11.98
N ILE A 21 18.35 -11.70 -12.93
CA ILE A 21 18.88 -11.37 -14.27
C ILE A 21 20.06 -10.40 -14.16
N LYS A 22 19.95 -9.40 -13.28
CA LYS A 22 21.01 -8.43 -13.04
C LYS A 22 22.31 -9.07 -12.55
N ASN A 23 22.18 -10.08 -11.68
CA ASN A 23 23.32 -10.76 -11.09
C ASN A 23 23.99 -11.76 -12.05
N ASP A 24 23.19 -12.58 -12.73
CA ASP A 24 23.67 -13.60 -13.67
C ASP A 24 22.66 -13.84 -14.82
N PRO A 25 22.71 -13.03 -15.89
CA PRO A 25 21.74 -13.12 -16.99
C PRO A 25 21.88 -14.42 -17.79
N THR A 26 23.10 -14.99 -17.89
CA THR A 26 23.34 -16.24 -18.61
C THR A 26 22.64 -17.41 -17.94
N SER A 27 22.53 -17.41 -16.61
CA SER A 27 21.82 -18.47 -15.86
C SER A 27 20.30 -18.49 -16.08
N LEU A 28 19.72 -17.38 -16.56
CA LEU A 28 18.28 -17.19 -16.79
C LEU A 28 17.94 -17.01 -18.27
N GLN A 29 18.81 -17.49 -19.17
CA GLN A 29 18.67 -17.32 -20.61
C GLN A 29 17.32 -17.79 -21.14
N ASP A 30 16.84 -18.98 -20.72
CA ASP A 30 15.56 -19.51 -21.17
C ASP A 30 14.39 -18.57 -20.80
N VAL A 31 14.40 -18.02 -19.59
CA VAL A 31 13.37 -17.08 -19.10
C VAL A 31 13.43 -15.76 -19.88
N ILE A 32 14.64 -15.25 -20.14
CA ILE A 32 14.85 -14.02 -20.92
C ILE A 32 14.28 -14.18 -22.34
N LEU A 33 14.49 -15.35 -22.96
CA LEU A 33 13.95 -15.67 -24.28
C LEU A 33 12.42 -15.83 -24.27
N GLU A 34 11.83 -16.39 -23.21
CA GLU A 34 10.37 -16.44 -23.02
C GLU A 34 9.72 -15.04 -22.90
N HIS A 35 10.51 -14.05 -22.49
CA HIS A 35 10.12 -12.63 -22.51
C HIS A 35 10.40 -11.94 -23.85
N GLU A 36 10.70 -12.71 -24.90
CA GLU A 36 10.88 -12.26 -26.28
C GLU A 36 12.10 -11.36 -26.49
N HIS A 37 13.07 -11.41 -25.57
CA HIS A 37 14.35 -10.74 -25.78
C HIS A 37 15.14 -11.47 -26.87
N THR A 38 15.69 -10.71 -27.81
CA THR A 38 16.40 -11.23 -29.00
C THR A 38 17.84 -10.75 -29.11
N GLY A 39 18.29 -9.92 -28.16
CA GLY A 39 19.66 -9.40 -28.10
C GLY A 39 20.65 -10.38 -27.49
N ASN A 40 21.89 -9.91 -27.31
CA ASN A 40 22.93 -10.68 -26.63
C ASN A 40 22.61 -10.80 -25.14
N ILE A 41 22.77 -12.01 -24.59
CA ILE A 41 22.49 -12.29 -23.18
C ILE A 41 23.81 -12.37 -22.43
N ASP A 42 24.27 -11.21 -21.93
CA ASP A 42 25.50 -11.05 -21.17
C ASP A 42 25.39 -9.86 -20.20
N LYS A 43 26.44 -9.64 -19.39
CA LYS A 43 26.48 -8.56 -18.40
C LYS A 43 26.64 -7.17 -19.00
N ASP A 44 27.14 -7.06 -20.24
CA ASP A 44 27.37 -5.78 -20.90
C ASP A 44 26.05 -5.19 -21.42
N HIS A 45 25.03 -6.03 -21.65
CA HIS A 45 23.70 -5.65 -22.15
C HIS A 45 22.59 -5.81 -21.08
N VAL A 46 22.95 -5.88 -19.80
CA VAL A 46 22.01 -6.21 -18.71
C VAL A 46 20.82 -5.24 -18.61
N ASP A 47 21.05 -3.95 -18.86
CA ASP A 47 20.00 -2.94 -18.81
C ASP A 47 18.96 -3.13 -19.94
N ASP A 48 19.41 -3.50 -21.14
CA ASP A 48 18.54 -3.78 -22.29
C ASP A 48 17.70 -5.05 -22.05
N ILE A 49 18.31 -6.07 -21.44
CA ILE A 49 17.63 -7.31 -21.05
C ILE A 49 16.54 -7.00 -20.01
N ILE A 50 16.90 -6.30 -18.92
CA ILE A 50 15.97 -5.91 -17.86
C ILE A 50 14.83 -5.08 -18.43
N GLY A 51 15.14 -4.10 -19.28
CA GLY A 51 14.14 -3.25 -19.94
C GLY A 51 13.15 -4.08 -20.77
N THR A 52 13.65 -5.03 -21.56
CA THR A 52 12.80 -5.92 -22.37
C THR A 52 11.87 -6.78 -21.50
N VAL A 53 12.42 -7.42 -20.47
CA VAL A 53 11.67 -8.28 -19.56
C VAL A 53 10.61 -7.47 -18.80
N MET A 54 10.98 -6.29 -18.31
CA MET A 54 10.04 -5.39 -17.63
C MET A 54 8.89 -4.96 -18.53
N ILE A 55 9.17 -4.56 -19.78
CA ILE A 55 8.13 -4.20 -20.76
C ILE A 55 7.22 -5.40 -21.01
N SER A 56 7.77 -6.60 -21.18
CA SER A 56 7.02 -7.83 -21.39
C SER A 56 6.07 -8.14 -20.21
N LEU A 57 6.57 -8.04 -18.97
CA LEU A 57 5.77 -8.26 -17.76
C LEU A 57 4.61 -7.25 -17.66
N VAL A 58 4.90 -5.96 -17.76
CA VAL A 58 3.89 -4.91 -17.63
C VAL A 58 2.87 -4.97 -18.77
N SER A 59 3.30 -5.31 -19.99
CA SER A 59 2.40 -5.49 -21.13
C SER A 59 1.41 -6.64 -20.90
N LYS A 60 1.87 -7.77 -20.34
CA LYS A 60 1.01 -8.90 -19.97
C LYS A 60 -0.01 -8.49 -18.91
N ILE A 61 0.43 -7.80 -17.85
CA ILE A 61 -0.46 -7.27 -16.79
C ILE A 61 -1.53 -6.35 -17.39
N LEU A 62 -1.14 -5.44 -18.29
CA LEU A 62 -2.06 -4.51 -18.93
C LEU A 62 -3.13 -5.24 -19.77
N ILE A 63 -2.75 -6.29 -20.50
CA ILE A 63 -3.70 -7.11 -21.26
C ILE A 63 -4.72 -7.76 -20.33
N TYR A 64 -4.27 -8.38 -19.23
CA TYR A 64 -5.17 -9.01 -18.26
C TYR A 64 -6.11 -8.01 -17.60
N LEU A 65 -5.59 -6.86 -17.16
CA LEU A 65 -6.39 -5.80 -16.55
C LEU A 65 -7.39 -5.20 -17.54
N ASN A 66 -7.04 -5.11 -18.82
CA ASN A 66 -7.96 -4.62 -19.84
C ASN A 66 -9.10 -5.61 -20.08
N GLU A 67 -8.82 -6.90 -20.21
CA GLU A 67 -9.87 -7.92 -20.35
C GLU A 67 -10.74 -8.03 -19.09
N PHE A 68 -10.14 -7.89 -17.90
CA PHE A 68 -10.89 -7.78 -16.65
C PHE A 68 -11.82 -6.56 -16.65
N ARG A 69 -11.31 -5.38 -17.01
CA ARG A 69 -12.11 -4.15 -17.16
C ARG A 69 -13.25 -4.34 -18.16
N ARG A 70 -13.01 -4.95 -19.32
CA ARG A 70 -14.05 -5.24 -20.32
C ARG A 70 -15.13 -6.16 -19.78
N GLY A 71 -14.77 -7.16 -18.97
CA GLY A 71 -15.73 -7.99 -18.26
C GLY A 71 -16.61 -7.18 -17.30
N LEU A 72 -16.01 -6.23 -16.57
CA LEU A 72 -16.73 -5.33 -15.67
C LEU A 72 -17.62 -4.32 -16.41
N ASP A 73 -17.20 -3.85 -17.59
CA ASP A 73 -17.97 -2.94 -18.45
C ASP A 73 -19.33 -3.53 -18.84
N LEU A 74 -19.46 -4.86 -18.95
CA LEU A 74 -20.74 -5.53 -19.21
C LEU A 74 -21.81 -5.25 -18.13
N TYR A 75 -21.37 -4.88 -16.93
CA TYR A 75 -22.23 -4.54 -15.79
C TYR A 75 -22.24 -3.05 -15.48
N GLY A 76 -21.60 -2.21 -16.30
CA GLY A 76 -21.46 -0.77 -16.09
C GLY A 76 -20.62 -0.41 -14.86
N LEU A 77 -19.89 -1.37 -14.29
CA LEU A 77 -19.15 -1.16 -13.03
C LEU A 77 -18.02 -0.13 -13.17
N PRO A 78 -17.26 -0.04 -14.28
CA PRO A 78 -16.21 0.97 -14.40
C PRO A 78 -16.73 2.41 -14.30
N ALA A 79 -17.90 2.70 -14.86
CA ALA A 79 -18.55 4.00 -14.70
C ALA A 79 -18.96 4.26 -13.23
N LEU A 80 -19.45 3.22 -12.53
CA LEU A 80 -19.78 3.33 -11.11
C LEU A 80 -18.54 3.55 -10.24
N ILE A 81 -17.44 2.85 -10.51
CA ILE A 81 -16.15 3.02 -9.82
C ILE A 81 -15.59 4.43 -10.06
N GLN A 82 -15.66 4.94 -11.29
CA GLN A 82 -15.21 6.30 -11.60
C GLN A 82 -16.06 7.37 -10.90
N ALA A 83 -17.38 7.18 -10.86
CA ALA A 83 -18.29 8.13 -10.22
C ALA A 83 -18.31 8.02 -8.68
N ASN A 84 -17.97 6.86 -8.12
CA ASN A 84 -18.10 6.55 -6.69
C ASN A 84 -16.92 5.72 -6.18
N SER A 85 -15.69 6.17 -6.43
CA SER A 85 -14.44 5.44 -6.10
C SER A 85 -14.42 4.98 -4.64
N ASP A 86 -14.90 5.85 -3.75
CA ASP A 86 -14.90 5.67 -2.30
C ASP A 86 -15.81 4.51 -1.86
N LEU A 87 -17.02 4.44 -2.42
CA LEU A 87 -17.98 3.38 -2.15
C LEU A 87 -17.53 2.05 -2.77
N CYS A 88 -17.01 2.12 -4.00
CA CYS A 88 -16.56 0.93 -4.72
C CYS A 88 -15.24 0.36 -4.19
N LYS A 89 -14.42 1.14 -3.48
CA LYS A 89 -13.18 0.66 -2.84
C LYS A 89 -13.43 -0.56 -1.96
N HIS A 90 -14.54 -0.57 -1.22
CA HIS A 90 -14.94 -1.69 -0.36
C HIS A 90 -15.32 -2.97 -1.11
N LEU A 91 -15.57 -2.92 -2.43
CA LEU A 91 -15.82 -4.13 -3.24
C LEU A 91 -14.54 -4.90 -3.55
N PHE A 92 -13.41 -4.19 -3.58
CA PHE A 92 -12.08 -4.75 -3.90
C PHE A 92 -11.24 -5.01 -2.65
N VAL A 93 -11.78 -4.65 -1.48
CA VAL A 93 -11.27 -5.03 -0.17
C VAL A 93 -12.22 -6.08 0.40
N ARG A 94 -11.70 -7.10 1.06
CA ARG A 94 -12.54 -8.15 1.66
C ARG A 94 -13.53 -7.51 2.65
N GLY A 95 -14.83 -7.69 2.43
CA GLY A 95 -15.89 -7.10 3.25
C GLY A 95 -16.00 -7.70 4.66
N GLU A 96 -16.81 -7.04 5.48
CA GLU A 96 -17.12 -7.23 6.92
C GLU A 96 -17.70 -8.61 7.33
N GLY A 97 -17.58 -9.64 6.49
CA GLY A 97 -18.10 -10.98 6.77
C GLY A 97 -17.26 -11.80 7.76
N GLY A 98 -16.06 -11.32 8.09
CA GLY A 98 -15.23 -11.86 9.18
C GLY A 98 -15.42 -11.07 10.47
N LYS A 99 -15.02 -11.63 11.62
CA LYS A 99 -14.95 -10.85 12.88
C LYS A 99 -14.14 -9.58 12.59
N ALA A 100 -14.75 -8.41 12.77
CA ALA A 100 -14.03 -7.15 12.66
C ALA A 100 -12.83 -7.20 13.62
N PRO A 101 -11.63 -6.76 13.19
CA PRO A 101 -10.48 -6.71 14.08
C PRO A 101 -10.83 -5.80 15.27
N ASP A 102 -10.65 -6.33 16.47
CA ASP A 102 -10.74 -5.56 17.72
C ASP A 102 -9.34 -5.00 18.08
N ALA A 103 -9.29 -4.07 19.05
CA ALA A 103 -8.07 -3.46 19.56
C ALA A 103 -7.08 -4.52 20.05
N ASN A 104 -7.60 -5.57 20.71
CA ASN A 104 -6.80 -6.69 21.19
C ASN A 104 -6.13 -7.45 20.04
N TYR A 105 -6.88 -7.72 18.97
CA TYR A 105 -6.34 -8.35 17.78
C TYR A 105 -5.25 -7.48 17.13
N LEU A 106 -5.51 -6.18 16.93
CA LEU A 106 -4.53 -5.28 16.33
C LEU A 106 -3.25 -5.20 17.16
N LEU A 107 -3.39 -5.10 18.48
CA LEU A 107 -2.26 -5.10 19.40
C LEU A 107 -1.46 -6.42 19.33
N SER A 108 -2.14 -7.56 19.22
CA SER A 108 -1.48 -8.87 19.08
C SER A 108 -0.68 -9.02 17.78
N CYS A 109 -0.99 -8.21 16.76
CA CYS A 109 -0.24 -8.18 15.51
C CYS A 109 1.05 -7.34 15.63
N LEU A 110 1.15 -6.44 16.62
CA LEU A 110 2.33 -5.58 16.78
C LEU A 110 3.53 -6.41 17.27
N MET A 111 4.67 -6.11 16.67
CA MET A 111 5.98 -6.65 17.00
C MET A 111 6.92 -5.47 17.30
N PRO A 112 6.82 -4.84 18.48
CA PRO A 112 7.67 -3.71 18.82
C PRO A 112 9.11 -4.13 18.99
N ASN A 113 10.00 -3.43 18.30
CA ASN A 113 11.44 -3.60 18.38
C ASN A 113 11.97 -2.66 19.46
N TYR A 114 11.86 -3.13 20.69
CA TYR A 114 12.22 -2.36 21.85
C TYR A 114 13.75 -2.26 22.07
N SER A 115 14.17 -1.17 22.70
CA SER A 115 15.48 -0.97 23.31
C SER A 115 15.76 -1.99 24.42
N GLU A 116 17.02 -2.03 24.88
CA GLU A 116 17.46 -2.94 25.96
C GLU A 116 16.59 -2.81 27.23
N ASP A 117 16.28 -3.97 27.82
CA ASP A 117 15.48 -4.05 29.04
C ASP A 117 16.11 -3.23 30.18
N GLY A 118 15.27 -2.44 30.86
CA GLY A 118 15.70 -1.55 31.95
C GLY A 118 16.33 -0.23 31.50
N SER A 119 16.47 0.01 30.19
CA SER A 119 16.87 1.32 29.68
C SER A 119 15.76 2.36 29.84
N SER A 120 16.14 3.64 29.92
CA SER A 120 15.16 4.74 29.92
C SER A 120 14.39 4.83 28.60
N ARG A 121 15.00 4.39 27.49
CA ARG A 121 14.33 4.32 26.18
C ARG A 121 13.22 3.28 26.19
N ARG A 122 13.50 2.08 26.70
CA ARG A 122 12.50 1.01 26.84
C ARG A 122 11.26 1.45 27.60
N ALA A 123 11.43 2.17 28.70
CA ALA A 123 10.31 2.68 29.50
C ALA A 123 9.39 3.63 28.70
N VAL A 124 9.97 4.44 27.81
CA VAL A 124 9.20 5.36 26.94
C VAL A 124 8.50 4.59 25.82
N GLU A 125 9.18 3.61 25.22
CA GLU A 125 8.62 2.78 24.16
C GLU A 125 7.43 1.95 24.65
N GLU A 126 7.53 1.36 25.85
CA GLU A 126 6.43 0.63 26.48
C GLU A 126 5.24 1.55 26.76
N GLN A 127 5.49 2.74 27.31
CA GLN A 127 4.46 3.75 27.52
C GLN A 127 3.78 4.18 26.20
N MET A 128 4.53 4.26 25.10
CA MET A 128 3.97 4.58 23.78
C MET A 128 3.04 3.48 23.28
N VAL A 129 3.42 2.21 23.45
CA VAL A 129 2.57 1.07 23.09
C VAL A 129 1.32 1.02 23.97
N ASP A 130 1.44 1.31 25.27
CA ASP A 130 0.30 1.42 26.19
C ASP A 130 -0.65 2.53 25.74
N HIS A 131 -0.15 3.72 25.38
CA HIS A 131 -0.97 4.81 24.86
C HIS A 131 -1.64 4.46 23.54
N PHE A 132 -0.94 3.73 22.67
CA PHE A 132 -1.54 3.25 21.42
C PHE A 132 -2.64 2.23 21.69
N GLN A 133 -2.45 1.34 22.68
CA GLN A 133 -3.49 0.42 23.13
C GLN A 133 -4.72 1.17 23.67
N ASP A 134 -4.53 2.16 24.53
CA ASP A 134 -5.62 3.00 25.08
C ASP A 134 -6.38 3.70 23.95
N LEU A 135 -5.67 4.24 22.94
CA LEU A 135 -6.28 4.83 21.76
C LEU A 135 -7.13 3.80 21.01
N LEU A 136 -6.60 2.62 20.70
CA LEU A 136 -7.34 1.59 19.97
C LEU A 136 -8.61 1.18 20.69
N ILE A 137 -8.54 1.01 22.02
CA ILE A 137 -9.70 0.68 22.84
C ILE A 137 -10.74 1.81 22.78
N SER A 138 -10.31 3.07 22.84
CA SER A 138 -11.23 4.21 22.71
C SER A 138 -11.96 4.23 21.37
N LEU A 139 -11.31 3.78 20.28
CA LEU A 139 -11.90 3.68 18.95
C LEU A 139 -12.85 2.48 18.80
N GLU A 140 -12.88 1.54 19.76
CA GLU A 140 -13.89 0.47 19.78
C GLU A 140 -15.22 0.95 20.36
N ASP A 141 -15.14 1.82 21.35
CA ASP A 141 -16.29 2.25 22.15
C ASP A 141 -16.99 3.49 21.57
N ASP A 142 -16.27 4.33 20.80
CA ASP A 142 -16.83 5.55 20.20
C ASP A 142 -17.33 5.34 18.76
N GLU A 143 -18.65 5.31 18.57
CA GLU A 143 -19.29 5.18 17.25
C GLU A 143 -19.10 6.41 16.34
N GLN A 144 -18.54 7.53 16.83
CA GLN A 144 -18.37 8.76 16.05
C GLN A 144 -17.14 9.58 16.45
N VAL A 145 -15.94 9.12 16.07
CA VAL A 145 -14.82 10.05 15.93
C VAL A 145 -14.86 10.62 14.51
N THR A 146 -15.37 11.85 14.34
CA THR A 146 -15.37 12.54 13.05
C THR A 146 -14.05 13.28 12.85
N GLY A 147 -13.14 12.73 12.04
CA GLY A 147 -11.88 13.39 11.69
C GLY A 147 -12.00 14.46 10.59
N TYR A 148 -10.91 15.19 10.38
CA TYR A 148 -10.77 16.16 9.29
C TYR A 148 -10.92 15.51 7.93
N THR A 149 -11.54 16.24 7.00
CA THR A 149 -11.86 15.74 5.66
C THR A 149 -10.81 16.17 4.65
N GLU A 150 -10.12 15.21 4.04
CA GLU A 150 -9.08 15.47 3.03
C GLU A 150 -9.68 15.50 1.62
N ALA A 151 -9.17 16.39 0.76
CA ALA A 151 -9.57 16.45 -0.64
C ALA A 151 -8.93 15.31 -1.42
N LEU A 152 -9.73 14.53 -2.14
CA LEU A 152 -9.20 13.42 -2.93
C LEU A 152 -8.38 13.90 -4.14
N ALA A 153 -7.14 13.42 -4.26
CA ALA A 153 -6.25 13.68 -5.39
C ALA A 153 -6.57 12.86 -6.65
N TRP A 154 -7.84 12.47 -6.89
CA TRP A 154 -8.22 11.69 -8.08
C TRP A 154 -8.09 12.49 -9.39
N ASN A 155 -7.98 13.82 -9.32
CA ASN A 155 -7.85 14.68 -10.50
C ASN A 155 -6.45 14.71 -11.11
N ALA A 156 -5.41 14.15 -10.48
CA ALA A 156 -4.04 14.25 -11.00
C ALA A 156 -3.81 13.48 -12.32
N ILE A 157 -4.70 12.55 -12.71
CA ILE A 157 -4.52 11.71 -13.92
C ILE A 157 -5.42 12.18 -15.10
N LEU A 158 -6.45 13.00 -14.86
CA LEU A 158 -7.43 13.36 -15.90
C LEU A 158 -7.15 14.68 -16.63
N ASP A 159 -6.17 15.48 -16.20
CA ASP A 159 -5.84 16.78 -16.81
C ASP A 159 -5.22 16.71 -18.23
N ILE A 160 -5.08 15.53 -18.84
CA ILE A 160 -4.57 15.40 -20.21
C ILE A 160 -5.66 15.57 -21.29
N ALA A 161 -6.96 15.59 -20.95
CA ALA A 161 -7.98 15.76 -21.99
C ALA A 161 -9.26 16.43 -21.50
N ASN A 162 -9.27 17.77 -21.44
CA ASN A 162 -10.30 18.67 -21.98
C ASN A 162 -10.35 19.98 -21.17
N THR A 163 -9.79 21.03 -21.74
CA THR A 163 -10.20 22.40 -21.43
C THR A 163 -11.56 22.63 -22.07
N GLU A 164 -12.63 22.77 -21.26
CA GLU A 164 -13.71 23.75 -21.43
C GLU A 164 -14.85 23.52 -20.41
N GLY A 165 -14.96 24.49 -19.48
CA GLY A 165 -16.13 24.96 -18.71
C GLY A 165 -17.24 24.00 -18.27
N ASN A 166 -17.48 23.91 -16.96
CA ASN A 166 -18.59 24.59 -16.26
C ASN A 166 -18.65 24.15 -14.78
N ASP A 167 -19.02 25.09 -13.92
CA ASP A 167 -18.94 25.06 -12.46
C ASP A 167 -19.77 23.95 -11.76
N LYS A 168 -19.10 23.24 -10.83
CA LYS A 168 -19.48 22.92 -9.44
C LYS A 168 -18.68 21.71 -8.94
N GLU A 169 -17.38 21.91 -8.70
CA GLU A 169 -16.59 20.95 -7.93
C GLU A 169 -17.01 21.00 -6.46
N THR A 170 -17.97 20.17 -6.11
CA THR A 170 -18.20 19.82 -4.70
C THR A 170 -17.19 18.71 -4.44
N GLY A 171 -16.01 19.05 -3.94
CA GLY A 171 -14.98 18.05 -3.62
C GLY A 171 -15.60 16.93 -2.78
N SER A 172 -15.43 15.67 -3.21
CA SER A 172 -15.76 14.53 -2.36
C SER A 172 -14.75 14.54 -1.22
N TYR A 173 -15.26 14.65 0.00
CA TYR A 173 -14.49 14.74 1.22
C TYR A 173 -14.68 13.41 1.96
N GLN A 174 -13.61 12.63 2.15
CA GLN A 174 -13.66 11.41 2.97
C GLN A 174 -13.28 11.70 4.43
N SER A 175 -14.13 11.30 5.37
CA SER A 175 -13.75 11.25 6.79
C SER A 175 -12.87 10.02 7.05
N PRO A 176 -11.80 10.13 7.85
CA PRO A 176 -10.99 8.97 8.20
C PRO A 176 -11.84 7.93 8.93
N ASP A 177 -11.60 6.65 8.62
CA ASP A 177 -12.21 5.52 9.31
C ASP A 177 -11.47 5.31 10.63
N LEU A 178 -12.03 5.89 11.70
CA LEU A 178 -11.45 5.87 13.04
C LEU A 178 -12.02 4.71 13.85
N THR A 179 -11.70 3.50 13.40
CA THR A 179 -12.00 2.21 14.04
C THR A 179 -10.72 1.37 14.07
N PRO A 180 -10.61 0.30 14.90
CA PRO A 180 -9.46 -0.60 14.84
C PRO A 180 -9.27 -1.21 13.44
N ALA A 181 -10.36 -1.48 12.71
CA ALA A 181 -10.31 -1.94 11.32
C ALA A 181 -9.75 -0.86 10.38
N GLY A 182 -10.13 0.40 10.58
CA GLY A 182 -9.57 1.54 9.86
C GLY A 182 -8.07 1.72 10.10
N VAL A 183 -7.63 1.63 11.37
CA VAL A 183 -6.21 1.66 11.74
C VAL A 183 -5.45 0.49 11.12
N LEU A 184 -5.99 -0.73 11.17
CA LEU A 184 -5.39 -1.89 10.52
C LEU A 184 -5.22 -1.67 9.00
N GLY A 185 -6.25 -1.11 8.36
CA GLY A 185 -6.23 -0.76 6.95
C GLY A 185 -5.21 0.31 6.60
N TRP A 186 -4.98 1.28 7.49
CA TRP A 186 -3.94 2.28 7.33
C TRP A 186 -2.55 1.66 7.45
N LEU A 187 -2.32 0.79 8.43
CA LEU A 187 -1.03 0.12 8.67
C LEU A 187 -0.67 -0.90 7.59
N THR A 188 -1.66 -1.59 7.01
CA THR A 188 -1.42 -2.80 6.20
C THR A 188 -2.08 -2.80 4.82
N GLY A 189 -2.94 -1.82 4.54
CA GLY A 189 -3.81 -1.83 3.37
C GLY A 189 -5.02 -2.78 3.48
N GLN A 190 -5.14 -3.56 4.57
CA GLN A 190 -6.20 -4.54 4.80
C GLN A 190 -6.98 -4.19 6.08
N LYS A 191 -8.32 -4.15 6.01
CA LYS A 191 -9.19 -3.87 7.16
C LYS A 191 -9.72 -5.11 7.88
N HIS A 192 -9.26 -6.29 7.49
CA HIS A 192 -9.85 -7.56 7.90
C HIS A 192 -8.82 -8.48 8.58
N VAL A 193 -9.30 -9.33 9.49
CA VAL A 193 -8.50 -10.42 10.05
C VAL A 193 -8.25 -11.46 8.95
N PRO A 194 -6.99 -11.82 8.62
CA PRO A 194 -6.70 -12.87 7.64
C PRO A 194 -7.40 -14.18 8.00
N ILE A 195 -7.96 -14.84 7.00
CA ILE A 195 -8.60 -16.17 7.19
C ILE A 195 -7.58 -17.30 7.11
N ASN A 196 -6.40 -17.02 6.55
CA ASN A 196 -5.31 -17.98 6.53
C ASN A 196 -4.67 -18.00 7.92
N GLU A 197 -4.19 -19.15 8.37
CA GLU A 197 -3.52 -19.34 9.68
C GLU A 197 -2.18 -18.58 9.82
N ASP A 198 -1.82 -17.78 8.81
CA ASP A 198 -0.67 -16.89 8.84
C ASP A 198 -0.98 -15.69 9.75
N ASN A 199 -0.29 -15.64 10.89
CA ASN A 199 -0.39 -14.52 11.82
C ASN A 199 0.23 -13.27 11.17
N LEU A 200 -0.60 -12.26 10.94
CA LEU A 200 -0.17 -10.91 10.55
C LEU A 200 0.80 -10.37 11.61
N LYS A 201 1.93 -9.80 11.15
CA LYS A 201 2.94 -9.17 12.01
C LYS A 201 3.23 -7.77 11.49
N ILE A 202 3.15 -6.79 12.39
CA ILE A 202 3.39 -5.38 12.13
C ILE A 202 4.62 -4.99 12.96
N HIS A 203 5.76 -4.79 12.31
CA HIS A 203 6.97 -4.35 12.99
C HIS A 203 6.84 -2.89 13.39
N VAL A 204 7.15 -2.57 14.65
CA VAL A 204 7.11 -1.21 15.18
C VAL A 204 8.51 -0.83 15.63
N ASP A 205 9.11 0.14 14.95
CA ASP A 205 10.40 0.72 15.31
C ASP A 205 10.18 2.09 15.96
N PHE A 206 10.98 2.40 16.99
CA PHE A 206 10.88 3.63 17.74
C PHE A 206 12.01 4.59 17.36
N ASP A 207 11.66 5.71 16.74
CA ASP A 207 12.61 6.75 16.41
C ASP A 207 12.68 7.81 17.50
N HIS A 208 13.72 7.67 18.32
CA HIS A 208 14.04 8.59 19.41
C HIS A 208 14.69 9.89 18.90
N ASP A 209 15.11 9.94 17.64
CA ASP A 209 15.79 11.07 17.00
C ASP A 209 14.87 11.83 16.03
N CYS A 210 13.57 11.53 16.03
CA CYS A 210 12.58 12.10 15.10
C CYS A 210 12.46 13.65 15.14
N TRP A 211 13.07 14.30 16.14
CA TRP A 211 13.13 15.77 16.25
C TRP A 211 14.31 16.39 15.47
N LEU A 212 15.25 15.56 15.00
CA LEU A 212 16.45 15.97 14.28
C LEU A 212 16.30 15.89 12.75
N LEU A 213 15.22 15.26 12.26
CA LEU A 213 14.97 15.03 10.84
C LEU A 213 13.80 15.90 10.38
N GLU A 214 14.10 17.02 9.71
CA GLU A 214 13.08 17.87 9.10
C GLU A 214 12.32 17.20 7.93
N HIS A 215 12.77 16.06 7.39
CA HIS A 215 12.13 15.45 6.20
C HIS A 215 12.42 13.95 6.08
N VAL A 216 11.63 13.05 6.67
CA VAL A 216 11.41 11.70 6.08
C VAL A 216 10.03 11.16 6.49
N ALA A 217 9.19 10.84 5.50
CA ALA A 217 7.95 10.11 5.68
C ALA A 217 8.24 8.60 5.64
N GLU A 218 8.80 8.07 6.73
CA GLU A 218 8.58 6.68 7.11
C GLU A 218 7.60 6.66 8.28
N MET A 219 6.93 5.54 8.52
CA MET A 219 5.87 5.40 9.51
C MET A 219 6.48 5.43 10.93
N LEU A 220 6.92 6.61 11.34
CA LEU A 220 7.62 6.90 12.57
C LEU A 220 6.60 7.38 13.59
N LEU A 221 6.49 6.65 14.69
CA LEU A 221 5.74 7.07 15.85
C LEU A 221 6.55 8.18 16.57
N CYS A 222 6.28 9.44 16.24
CA CYS A 222 6.95 10.60 16.82
C CYS A 222 6.28 11.07 18.11
N GLN A 223 7.06 11.48 19.13
CA GLN A 223 6.52 12.19 20.29
C GLN A 223 6.12 13.63 19.95
N LEU A 224 4.89 14.03 20.32
CA LEU A 224 4.53 15.42 20.61
C LEU A 224 4.72 15.63 22.12
N ASN A 225 5.76 16.36 22.52
CA ASN A 225 5.89 16.79 23.92
C ASN A 225 4.75 17.75 24.27
N THR A 226 3.98 17.44 25.31
CA THR A 226 3.15 18.41 26.06
C THR A 226 3.94 19.06 27.18
#